data_AF-X0ZGW6-F1
#
_entry.id   AF-X0ZGW6-F1
#
_cell.length_a   1.000
_cell.length_b   1.000
_cell.length_c   1.000
_cell.angle_alpha   90.00
_cell.angle_beta   90.00
_cell.angle_gamma   90.00
#
_symmetry.space_group_name_H-M   'P 1'
#
loop_
_entity.id
_entity.type
_entity.pdbx_description
1 polymer ?
#
loop_
_entity_poly.entity_id
_entity_poly.type
_entity_poly.pdbx_seq_one_letter_code
_entity_poly.pdbx_strand_id
1 'polypeptide(L)'
;FSTTSWTARDIGKTFQYRVRIRFLNPIFGAAPTQVDPKHPEEAWIVELPGAWSEPSEPIAIEPVVRFFFVGAGFGDRANFKLYRWIYGKWYRIRSAAFEVGDAIATERLLAIEVPGPKGRDAISIPGRKKVSFNTGATVVDVFEAATRHLGVTRTTQKLLYQEYRSRRLSSRLAVNDRLGADRFWSEAKKGDRERPVSRRPRPERWPEREPERRPDRRPRPDELEPMVR
;
A
#
# COMPACT_ATOMS: atom_id res chain seq x y z
N PHE A 1 -12.53 -3.33 -11.17
CA PHE A 1 -11.49 -3.62 -10.17
C PHE A 1 -12.18 -3.88 -8.84
N SER A 2 -12.22 -5.13 -8.38
CA SER A 2 -12.63 -5.41 -7.01
C SER A 2 -11.56 -4.86 -6.07
N THR A 3 -11.93 -3.92 -5.21
CA THR A 3 -11.05 -3.42 -4.16
C THR A 3 -10.91 -4.54 -3.14
N THR A 4 -9.92 -5.41 -3.32
CA THR A 4 -9.63 -6.48 -2.36
C THR A 4 -9.17 -5.80 -1.08
N SER A 5 -10.02 -5.76 -0.07
CA SER A 5 -9.66 -5.28 1.25
C SER A 5 -8.81 -6.36 1.92
N TRP A 6 -7.53 -6.05 2.14
CA TRP A 6 -6.64 -6.95 2.87
C TRP A 6 -7.20 -7.21 4.26
N THR A 7 -7.43 -8.49 4.57
CA THR A 7 -7.87 -8.88 5.90
C THR A 7 -6.66 -9.08 6.80
N ALA A 8 -6.87 -9.09 8.12
CA ALA A 8 -5.80 -9.42 9.05
C ALA A 8 -5.15 -10.78 8.69
N ARG A 9 -5.91 -11.73 8.12
CA ARG A 9 -5.43 -13.07 7.72
C ARG A 9 -4.37 -13.05 6.64
N ASP A 10 -4.21 -11.95 5.91
CA ASP A 10 -3.28 -11.83 4.79
C ASP A 10 -1.91 -11.29 5.20
N ILE A 11 -1.80 -10.79 6.43
CA ILE A 11 -0.54 -10.33 7.03
C ILE A 11 0.46 -11.49 7.13
N GLY A 12 1.70 -11.25 6.68
CA GLY A 12 2.78 -12.23 6.71
C GLY A 12 2.74 -13.24 5.56
N LYS A 13 1.72 -13.17 4.69
CA LYS A 13 1.70 -13.92 3.44
C LYS A 13 2.48 -13.16 2.36
N THR A 14 3.06 -13.93 1.47
CA THR A 14 3.72 -13.44 0.26
C THR A 14 2.79 -13.68 -0.92
N PHE A 15 2.55 -12.65 -1.73
CA PHE A 15 1.65 -12.69 -2.87
C PHE A 15 2.44 -12.49 -4.16
N GLN A 16 2.05 -13.21 -5.21
CA GLN A 16 2.49 -12.95 -6.58
C GLN A 16 1.25 -12.59 -7.39
N TYR A 17 1.36 -11.55 -8.21
CA TYR A 17 0.28 -11.08 -9.05
C TYR A 17 0.51 -11.50 -10.48
N ARG A 18 -0.57 -11.85 -11.18
CA ARG A 18 -0.57 -12.08 -12.63
C ARG A 18 -1.62 -11.18 -13.25
N VAL A 19 -1.33 -10.64 -14.41
CA VAL A 19 -2.23 -9.78 -15.17
C VAL A 19 -2.68 -10.52 -16.42
N ARG A 20 -3.95 -10.38 -16.79
CA ARG A 20 -4.48 -10.87 -18.07
C ARG A 20 -5.24 -9.75 -18.75
N ILE A 21 -4.87 -9.47 -19.99
CA ILE A 21 -5.60 -8.51 -20.81
C ILE A 21 -6.78 -9.24 -21.43
N ARG A 22 -7.96 -8.63 -21.34
CA ARG A 22 -9.17 -9.09 -22.02
C ARG A 22 -9.50 -8.08 -23.10
N PHE A 23 -9.63 -8.53 -24.33
CA PHE A 23 -10.11 -7.72 -25.44
C PHE A 23 -11.57 -8.03 -25.67
N LEU A 24 -12.36 -6.98 -25.95
CA LEU A 24 -13.67 -7.17 -26.52
C LEU A 24 -13.48 -7.59 -27.98
N ASN A 25 -14.18 -8.64 -28.39
CA ASN A 25 -14.09 -9.12 -29.75
C ASN A 25 -14.72 -8.10 -30.71
N PRO A 26 -13.97 -7.54 -31.68
CA PRO A 26 -14.49 -6.50 -32.57
C PRO A 26 -15.56 -7.02 -33.53
N ILE A 27 -15.59 -8.34 -33.81
CA ILE A 27 -16.59 -8.96 -34.69
C ILE A 27 -17.77 -9.56 -33.92
N PHE A 28 -17.89 -9.27 -32.62
CA PHE A 28 -19.02 -9.77 -31.84
C PHE A 28 -20.35 -9.27 -32.42
N GLY A 29 -21.23 -10.19 -32.79
CA GLY A 29 -22.52 -9.90 -33.43
C GLY A 29 -22.45 -9.47 -34.89
N ALA A 30 -21.29 -9.60 -35.55
CA ALA A 30 -21.16 -9.34 -36.98
C ALA A 30 -22.00 -10.34 -37.81
N ALA A 31 -22.49 -9.92 -38.99
CA ALA A 31 -23.29 -10.78 -39.85
C ALA A 31 -22.45 -11.97 -40.38
N PRO A 32 -23.05 -13.13 -40.70
CA PRO A 32 -22.31 -14.30 -41.20
C PRO A 32 -21.46 -14.06 -42.45
N THR A 33 -21.79 -13.03 -43.25
CA THR A 33 -21.04 -12.63 -44.45
C THR A 33 -19.78 -11.81 -44.13
N GLN A 34 -19.65 -11.29 -42.91
CA GLN A 34 -18.54 -10.46 -42.45
C GLN A 34 -17.52 -11.23 -41.58
N VAL A 35 -17.76 -12.52 -41.36
CA VAL A 35 -16.98 -13.41 -40.50
C VAL A 35 -16.38 -14.51 -41.38
N ASP A 36 -15.23 -15.06 -40.99
CA ASP A 36 -14.63 -16.19 -41.71
C ASP A 36 -15.62 -17.38 -41.73
N PRO A 37 -16.04 -17.87 -42.93
CA PRO A 37 -16.96 -19.01 -43.03
C PRO A 37 -16.44 -20.29 -42.38
N LYS A 38 -15.13 -20.41 -42.16
CA LYS A 38 -14.52 -21.56 -41.47
C LYS A 38 -14.69 -21.50 -39.95
N HIS A 39 -14.91 -20.30 -39.40
CA HIS A 39 -14.99 -20.03 -37.97
C HIS A 39 -16.16 -19.09 -37.61
N PRO A 40 -17.41 -19.39 -38.03
CA PRO A 40 -18.57 -18.54 -37.76
C PRO A 40 -18.89 -18.39 -36.26
N GLU A 41 -18.43 -19.33 -35.43
CA GLU A 41 -18.56 -19.30 -33.97
C GLU A 41 -17.83 -18.11 -33.32
N GLU A 42 -16.79 -17.57 -33.96
CA GLU A 42 -16.01 -16.46 -33.41
C GLU A 42 -16.85 -15.20 -33.22
N ALA A 43 -17.88 -14.97 -34.04
CA ALA A 43 -18.78 -13.83 -33.93
C ALA A 43 -19.62 -13.82 -32.63
N TRP A 44 -19.67 -14.94 -31.91
CA TRP A 44 -20.43 -15.07 -30.67
C TRP A 44 -19.54 -15.05 -29.41
N ILE A 45 -18.23 -14.91 -29.59
CA ILE A 45 -17.28 -14.79 -28.48
C ILE A 45 -17.25 -13.32 -28.04
N VAL A 46 -17.70 -13.03 -26.81
CA VAL A 46 -17.75 -11.66 -26.27
C VAL A 46 -16.35 -11.13 -25.92
N GLU A 47 -15.56 -11.96 -25.25
CA GLU A 47 -14.23 -11.61 -24.76
C GLU A 47 -13.21 -12.57 -25.33
N LEU A 48 -12.12 -12.02 -25.89
CA LEU A 48 -10.94 -12.77 -26.28
C LEU A 48 -9.89 -12.61 -25.18
N PRO A 49 -9.74 -13.62 -24.32
CA PRO A 49 -8.94 -13.44 -23.12
C PRO A 49 -7.49 -13.83 -23.44
N GLY A 50 -6.58 -12.86 -23.44
CA GLY A 50 -5.16 -13.06 -23.79
C GLY A 50 -4.43 -14.01 -22.83
N ALA A 51 -3.14 -14.28 -23.06
CA ALA A 51 -2.36 -15.08 -22.11
C ALA A 51 -2.24 -14.36 -20.75
N TRP A 52 -2.15 -15.12 -19.66
CA TRP A 52 -1.72 -14.57 -18.38
C TRP A 52 -0.27 -14.13 -18.48
N SER A 53 0.07 -12.99 -17.88
CA SER A 53 1.47 -12.59 -17.69
C SER A 53 2.23 -13.61 -16.85
N GLU A 54 3.55 -13.52 -16.91
CA GLU A 54 4.38 -14.15 -15.89
C GLU A 54 4.02 -13.62 -14.49
N PRO A 55 4.16 -14.45 -13.44
CA PRO A 55 4.02 -14.00 -12.06
C PRO A 55 4.95 -12.82 -11.76
N SER A 56 4.44 -11.83 -11.05
CA SER A 56 5.27 -10.76 -10.51
C SER A 56 6.28 -11.31 -9.51
N GLU A 57 7.27 -10.48 -9.17
CA GLU A 57 8.09 -10.74 -7.99
C GLU A 57 7.20 -10.92 -6.74
N PRO A 58 7.61 -11.79 -5.81
CA PRO A 58 6.88 -12.02 -4.57
C PRO A 58 6.84 -10.76 -3.71
N ILE A 59 5.64 -10.30 -3.38
CA ILE A 59 5.41 -9.13 -2.51
C ILE A 59 4.94 -9.64 -1.15
N ALA A 60 5.79 -9.47 -0.13
CA ALA A 60 5.42 -9.76 1.25
C ALA A 60 4.61 -8.61 1.84
N ILE A 61 3.45 -8.91 2.43
CA ILE A 61 2.68 -7.90 3.16
C ILE A 61 3.28 -7.77 4.55
N GLU A 62 3.92 -6.63 4.80
CA GLU A 62 4.42 -6.29 6.12
C GLU A 62 3.30 -6.32 7.18
N PRO A 63 3.63 -6.66 8.44
CA PRO A 63 2.66 -6.61 9.52
C PRO A 63 2.04 -5.23 9.67
N VAL A 64 0.70 -5.20 9.60
CA VAL A 64 -0.10 -3.96 9.74
C VAL A 64 0.14 -3.30 11.09
N VAL A 65 0.43 -4.08 12.13
CA VAL A 65 0.81 -3.60 13.46
C VAL A 65 2.23 -4.06 13.78
N ARG A 66 3.13 -3.11 14.03
CA ARG A 66 4.46 -3.36 14.58
C ARG A 66 4.47 -2.94 16.05
N PHE A 67 5.18 -3.69 16.88
CA PHE A 67 5.36 -3.36 18.29
C PHE A 67 6.81 -3.48 18.72
N PHE A 68 7.17 -2.71 19.73
CA PHE A 68 8.50 -2.68 20.32
C PHE A 68 8.37 -2.67 21.83
N PHE A 69 9.04 -3.62 22.49
CA PHE A 69 9.11 -3.71 23.94
C PHE A 69 10.04 -2.63 24.50
N VAL A 70 9.50 -1.72 25.29
CA VAL A 70 10.26 -0.61 25.88
C VAL A 70 10.79 -0.97 27.27
N GLY A 71 10.20 -1.93 27.97
CA GLY A 71 10.65 -2.32 29.31
C GLY A 71 9.47 -2.62 30.24
N ALA A 72 9.74 -3.11 31.44
CA ALA A 72 8.77 -3.30 32.50
C ALA A 72 8.52 -1.99 33.26
N GLY A 73 7.28 -1.74 33.65
CA GLY A 73 6.90 -0.69 34.59
C GLY A 73 7.00 -1.18 36.04
N PHE A 74 6.29 -0.52 36.95
CA PHE A 74 6.09 -1.05 38.30
C PHE A 74 5.21 -2.31 38.25
N GLY A 75 5.67 -3.39 38.91
CA GLY A 75 5.05 -4.71 38.87
C GLY A 75 5.32 -5.47 37.56
N ASP A 76 4.48 -6.47 37.26
CA ASP A 76 4.65 -7.37 36.10
C ASP A 76 4.09 -6.79 34.79
N ARG A 77 4.19 -5.47 34.61
CA ARG A 77 3.62 -4.75 33.46
C ARG A 77 4.67 -4.48 32.39
N ALA A 78 4.51 -5.05 31.20
CA ALA A 78 5.33 -4.75 30.03
C ALA A 78 4.82 -3.50 29.29
N ASN A 79 5.70 -2.55 29.03
CA ASN A 79 5.44 -1.34 28.25
C ASN A 79 5.87 -1.52 26.79
N PHE A 80 5.03 -1.03 25.88
CA PHE A 80 5.24 -1.14 24.44
C PHE A 80 5.02 0.19 23.72
N LYS A 81 5.79 0.39 22.65
CA LYS A 81 5.44 1.32 21.56
C LYS A 81 4.74 0.50 20.47
N LEU A 82 3.52 0.89 20.11
CA LEU A 82 2.73 0.24 19.06
C LEU A 82 2.62 1.15 17.84
N TYR A 83 2.76 0.59 16.66
CA TYR A 83 2.68 1.30 15.39
C TYR A 83 1.71 0.58 14.48
N ARG A 84 0.82 1.30 13.82
CA ARG A 84 -0.12 0.74 12.85
C ARG A 84 -0.08 1.50 11.54
N TRP A 85 0.04 0.78 10.44
CA TRP A 85 -0.04 1.34 9.10
C TRP A 85 -1.50 1.46 8.67
N ILE A 86 -1.93 2.67 8.33
CA ILE A 86 -3.30 2.94 7.88
C ILE A 86 -3.25 3.92 6.72
N TYR A 87 -3.83 3.54 5.59
CA TYR A 87 -3.89 4.36 4.36
C TYR A 87 -2.55 4.98 3.95
N GLY A 88 -1.46 4.25 4.12
CA GLY A 88 -0.15 4.78 3.73
C GLY A 88 0.50 5.69 4.78
N LYS A 89 0.05 5.73 6.03
CA LYS A 89 0.71 6.50 7.10
C LYS A 89 0.85 5.64 8.36
N TRP A 90 1.95 5.81 9.09
CA TRP A 90 2.17 5.14 10.38
C TRP A 90 1.55 5.96 11.52
N TYR A 91 0.67 5.33 12.27
CA TYR A 91 0.11 5.87 13.52
C TYR A 91 0.77 5.19 14.69
N ARG A 92 1.09 5.93 15.76
CA ARG A 92 1.80 5.38 16.91
C ARG A 92 1.09 5.62 18.24
N ILE A 93 1.20 4.64 19.12
CA ILE A 93 0.94 4.75 20.56
C ILE A 93 2.31 4.74 21.25
N ARG A 94 2.65 5.82 21.95
CA ARG A 94 3.98 5.99 22.57
C ARG A 94 4.20 5.07 23.77
N SER A 95 3.14 4.73 24.49
CA SER A 95 3.18 3.83 25.63
C SER A 95 1.84 3.11 25.76
N ALA A 96 1.90 1.79 25.81
CA ALA A 96 0.82 0.91 26.21
C ALA A 96 1.41 -0.15 27.15
N ALA A 97 0.81 -0.31 28.33
CA ALA A 97 1.22 -1.29 29.33
C ALA A 97 0.27 -2.49 29.30
N PHE A 98 0.82 -3.69 29.43
CA PHE A 98 0.08 -4.95 29.47
C PHE A 98 0.66 -5.83 30.57
N GLU A 99 -0.18 -6.60 31.26
CA GLU A 99 0.24 -7.54 32.30
C GLU A 99 0.64 -8.89 31.68
N VAL A 100 1.32 -9.72 32.46
CA VAL A 100 1.62 -11.10 32.04
C VAL A 100 0.31 -11.87 31.85
N GLY A 101 0.17 -12.53 30.70
CA GLY A 101 -1.06 -13.19 30.25
C GLY A 101 -1.92 -12.35 29.31
N ASP A 102 -1.72 -11.03 29.25
CA ASP A 102 -2.51 -10.16 28.38
C ASP A 102 -2.14 -10.30 26.91
N ALA A 103 -3.16 -10.24 26.05
CA ALA A 103 -2.95 -9.99 24.64
C ALA A 103 -2.42 -8.55 24.44
N ILE A 104 -1.35 -8.40 23.65
CA ILE A 104 -0.78 -7.10 23.27
C ILE A 104 -1.71 -6.48 22.20
N ALA A 105 -2.84 -5.97 22.66
CA ALA A 105 -3.91 -5.39 21.87
C ALA A 105 -4.56 -4.24 22.63
N THR A 106 -4.65 -3.08 21.97
CA THR A 106 -5.35 -1.91 22.54
C THR A 106 -6.07 -1.16 21.44
N GLU A 107 -7.02 -0.32 21.79
CA GLU A 107 -7.78 0.49 20.85
C GLU A 107 -7.65 1.97 21.22
N ARG A 108 -7.49 2.84 20.22
CA ARG A 108 -7.40 4.29 20.41
C ARG A 108 -8.22 5.04 19.37
N LEU A 109 -8.84 6.13 19.82
CA LEU A 109 -9.50 7.09 18.94
C LEU A 109 -8.43 8.00 18.32
N LEU A 110 -8.19 7.85 17.02
CA LEU A 110 -7.19 8.61 16.26
C LEU A 110 -7.86 9.40 15.14
N ALA A 111 -7.35 10.60 14.87
CA ALA A 111 -7.67 11.33 13.65
C ALA A 111 -6.88 10.68 12.50
N ILE A 112 -7.59 10.07 11.56
CA ILE A 112 -6.97 9.35 10.45
C ILE A 112 -6.99 10.27 9.22
N GLU A 113 -5.80 10.56 8.72
CA GLU A 113 -5.55 11.20 7.44
C GLU A 113 -5.48 10.14 6.35
N VAL A 114 -6.21 10.39 5.26
CA VAL A 114 -6.15 9.61 4.02
C VAL A 114 -5.41 10.46 2.99
N PRO A 115 -4.36 9.95 2.34
CA PRO A 115 -3.71 10.66 1.25
C PRO A 115 -4.74 11.00 0.17
N GLY A 116 -4.82 12.28 -0.21
CA GLY A 116 -5.71 12.72 -1.27
C GLY A 116 -5.34 12.08 -2.61
N PRO A 117 -6.31 11.87 -3.52
CA PRO A 117 -6.00 11.39 -4.86
C PRO A 117 -5.10 12.40 -5.58
N LYS A 118 -4.01 11.91 -6.17
CA LYS A 118 -3.12 12.65 -7.09
C LYS A 118 -2.44 13.89 -6.48
N GLY A 119 -1.89 13.78 -5.28
CA GLY A 119 -1.08 14.86 -4.68
C GLY A 119 -1.88 16.05 -4.18
N ARG A 120 -3.21 15.93 -4.08
CA ARG A 120 -4.03 16.84 -3.26
C ARG A 120 -3.69 16.64 -1.78
N ASP A 121 -3.92 17.69 -0.99
CA ASP A 121 -3.74 17.65 0.45
C ASP A 121 -4.43 16.44 1.07
N ALA A 122 -3.83 15.91 2.13
CA ALA A 122 -4.38 14.78 2.84
C ALA A 122 -5.79 15.11 3.34
N ILE A 123 -6.76 14.26 2.99
CA ILE A 123 -8.13 14.41 3.44
C ILE A 123 -8.19 13.83 4.85
N SER A 124 -8.30 14.69 5.86
CA SER A 124 -8.63 14.23 7.20
C SER A 124 -10.06 13.71 7.20
N ILE A 125 -10.24 12.44 7.57
CA ILE A 125 -11.60 11.92 7.75
C ILE A 125 -12.22 12.69 8.94
N PRO A 126 -13.44 13.22 8.80
CA PRO A 126 -14.09 13.92 9.90
C PRO A 126 -14.25 13.00 11.12
N GLY A 127 -13.88 13.51 12.29
CA GLY A 127 -13.94 12.81 13.57
C GLY A 127 -12.73 11.91 13.87
N ARG A 128 -12.69 11.39 15.11
CA ARG A 128 -11.71 10.38 15.50
C ARG A 128 -12.29 9.00 15.25
N LYS A 129 -11.53 8.13 14.57
CA LYS A 129 -11.92 6.72 14.37
C LYS A 129 -11.26 5.83 15.40
N LYS A 130 -12.00 4.80 15.84
CA LYS A 130 -11.48 3.75 16.72
C LYS A 130 -10.54 2.86 15.91
N VAL A 131 -9.28 2.82 16.31
CA VAL A 131 -8.23 2.05 15.65
C VAL A 131 -7.72 0.99 16.61
N SER A 132 -7.77 -0.28 16.19
CA SER A 132 -7.23 -1.41 16.94
C SER A 132 -5.75 -1.63 16.63
N PHE A 133 -4.93 -1.80 17.67
CA PHE A 133 -3.51 -2.13 17.63
C PHE A 133 -3.29 -3.56 18.12
N ASN A 134 -4.04 -4.52 17.56
CA ASN A 134 -3.85 -5.93 17.85
C ASN A 134 -2.61 -6.47 17.12
N THR A 135 -1.62 -6.90 17.89
CA THR A 135 -0.37 -7.49 17.37
C THR A 135 -0.48 -8.99 17.10
N GLY A 136 -1.50 -9.66 17.63
CA GLY A 136 -1.61 -11.11 17.61
C GLY A 136 -0.59 -11.81 18.51
N ALA A 137 -0.02 -11.11 19.50
CA ALA A 137 0.90 -11.68 20.48
C ALA A 137 0.35 -11.52 21.92
N THR A 138 0.74 -12.44 22.80
CA THR A 138 0.41 -12.44 24.24
C THR A 138 1.68 -12.35 25.06
N VAL A 139 1.67 -11.52 26.10
CA VAL A 139 2.78 -11.41 27.06
C VAL A 139 2.85 -12.70 27.88
N VAL A 140 4.00 -13.36 27.88
CA VAL A 140 4.19 -14.60 28.63
C VAL A 140 4.98 -14.35 29.91
N ASP A 141 6.05 -13.55 29.83
CA ASP A 141 6.87 -13.23 30.99
C ASP A 141 7.74 -12.01 30.73
N VAL A 142 8.16 -11.33 31.80
CA VAL A 142 9.09 -10.19 31.76
C VAL A 142 10.06 -10.30 32.92
N PHE A 143 11.35 -10.36 32.60
CA PHE A 143 12.38 -10.50 33.64
C PHE A 143 13.64 -9.73 33.29
N GLU A 144 14.49 -9.53 34.29
CA GLU A 144 15.79 -8.92 34.11
C GLU A 144 16.76 -9.89 33.42
N ALA A 145 17.54 -9.37 32.49
CA ALA A 145 18.55 -10.11 31.77
C ALA A 145 19.84 -9.28 31.70
N ALA A 146 20.98 -9.93 31.83
CA ALA A 146 22.26 -9.31 31.52
C ALA A 146 22.61 -9.52 30.05
N THR A 147 22.98 -8.46 29.34
CA THR A 147 23.50 -8.56 27.97
C THR A 147 24.86 -7.89 27.88
N ARG A 148 25.78 -8.46 27.08
CA ARG A 148 27.06 -7.82 26.77
C ARG A 148 26.87 -6.96 25.53
N HIS A 149 27.06 -5.65 25.69
CA HIS A 149 27.05 -4.70 24.58
C HIS A 149 28.39 -3.97 24.55
N LEU A 150 29.14 -4.11 23.45
CA LEU A 150 30.48 -3.53 23.28
C LEU A 150 31.45 -3.90 24.42
N GLY A 151 31.45 -5.17 24.84
CA GLY A 151 32.31 -5.66 25.92
C GLY A 151 31.85 -5.32 27.34
N VAL A 152 30.85 -4.44 27.51
CA VAL A 152 30.31 -4.07 28.83
C VAL A 152 29.02 -4.87 29.11
N THR A 153 28.96 -5.54 30.25
CA THR A 153 27.75 -6.18 30.74
C THR A 153 26.77 -5.11 31.23
N ARG A 154 25.57 -5.06 30.66
CA ARG A 154 24.49 -4.16 31.06
C ARG A 154 23.27 -4.97 31.45
N THR A 155 22.67 -4.63 32.58
CA THR A 155 21.35 -5.15 32.97
C THR A 155 20.29 -4.51 32.07
N THR A 156 19.41 -5.33 31.51
CA THR A 156 18.28 -4.92 30.68
C THR A 156 17.08 -5.80 31.01
N GLN A 157 15.93 -5.52 30.41
CA GLN A 157 14.74 -6.34 30.57
C GLN A 157 14.52 -7.17 29.30
N LYS A 158 14.07 -8.40 29.48
CA LYS A 158 13.73 -9.33 28.42
C LYS A 158 12.25 -9.68 28.51
N LEU A 159 11.58 -9.57 27.38
CA LEU A 159 10.21 -10.00 27.20
C LEU A 159 10.21 -11.40 26.59
N LEU A 160 9.41 -12.30 27.15
CA LEU A 160 8.91 -13.49 26.47
C LEU A 160 7.47 -13.26 26.04
N TYR A 161 7.16 -13.61 24.79
CA TYR A 161 5.82 -13.49 24.26
C TYR A 161 5.51 -14.67 23.34
N GLN A 162 4.23 -15.04 23.26
CA GLN A 162 3.75 -16.06 22.34
C GLN A 162 3.00 -15.39 21.20
N GLU A 163 3.35 -15.73 19.96
CA GLU A 163 2.58 -15.31 18.80
C GLU A 163 1.39 -16.25 18.59
N TYR A 164 0.18 -15.70 18.46
CA TYR A 164 -1.07 -16.45 18.40
C TYR A 164 -1.15 -17.39 17.20
N ARG A 165 -0.67 -16.95 16.03
CA ARG A 165 -0.77 -17.71 14.78
C ARG A 165 0.19 -18.88 14.71
N SER A 166 1.45 -18.62 15.01
CA SER A 166 2.51 -19.62 14.93
C SER A 166 2.59 -20.47 16.20
N ARG A 167 1.94 -20.04 17.30
CA ARG A 167 2.10 -20.57 18.66
C ARG A 167 3.56 -20.54 19.15
N ARG A 168 4.45 -19.85 18.42
CA ARG A 168 5.87 -19.81 18.70
C ARG A 168 6.15 -18.86 19.85
N LEU A 169 6.90 -19.35 20.83
CA LEU A 169 7.48 -18.51 21.85
C LEU A 169 8.66 -17.74 21.26
N SER A 170 8.69 -16.43 21.47
CA SER A 170 9.73 -15.53 21.01
C SER A 170 10.17 -14.63 22.14
N SER A 171 11.36 -14.02 21.99
CA SER A 171 11.89 -13.11 23.00
C SER A 171 12.44 -11.82 22.41
N ARG A 172 12.33 -10.73 23.17
CA ARG A 172 12.81 -9.39 22.79
C ARG A 172 13.56 -8.76 23.95
N LEU A 173 14.61 -8.02 23.64
CA LEU A 173 15.37 -7.24 24.64
C LEU A 173 14.94 -5.77 24.56
N ALA A 174 14.63 -5.18 25.71
CA ALA A 174 14.15 -3.81 25.79
C ALA A 174 15.13 -2.81 25.14
N VAL A 175 16.44 -3.00 25.32
CA VAL A 175 17.46 -2.13 24.73
C VAL A 175 17.42 -2.15 23.19
N ASN A 176 17.28 -3.32 22.58
CA ASN A 176 17.24 -3.47 21.13
C ASN A 176 15.94 -2.89 20.57
N ASP A 177 14.82 -3.17 21.21
CA ASP A 177 13.51 -2.70 20.77
C ASP A 177 13.34 -1.18 20.95
N ARG A 178 13.92 -0.57 21.99
CA ARG A 178 13.96 0.90 22.13
C ARG A 178 14.67 1.56 20.95
N LEU A 179 15.89 1.11 20.64
CA LEU A 179 16.68 1.62 19.52
C LEU A 179 15.98 1.36 18.18
N GLY A 180 15.41 0.17 18.02
CA GLY A 180 14.63 -0.22 16.84
C GLY A 180 13.40 0.66 16.65
N ALA A 181 12.66 0.97 17.71
CA ALA A 181 11.45 1.80 17.65
C ALA A 181 11.74 3.24 17.22
N ASP A 182 12.87 3.79 17.67
CA ASP A 182 13.28 5.16 17.35
C ASP A 182 13.81 5.25 15.92
N ARG A 183 14.61 4.27 15.48
CA ARG A 183 15.04 4.15 14.08
C ARG A 183 13.84 3.99 13.14
N PHE A 184 12.97 3.02 13.42
CA PHE A 184 11.77 2.75 12.64
C PHE A 184 10.89 4.00 12.51
N TRP A 185 10.68 4.74 13.60
CA TRP A 185 9.86 5.95 13.54
C TRP A 185 10.52 7.08 12.75
N SER A 186 11.85 7.16 12.77
CA SER A 186 12.62 8.14 12.00
C SER A 186 12.52 7.85 10.50
N GLU A 187 12.63 6.58 10.11
CA GLU A 187 12.45 6.11 8.73
C GLU A 187 11.00 6.30 8.25
N ALA A 188 10.01 5.95 9.08
CA ALA A 188 8.59 6.16 8.77
C ALA A 188 8.29 7.64 8.45
N LYS A 189 8.82 8.56 9.27
CA LYS A 189 8.69 10.00 9.03
C LYS A 189 9.43 10.48 7.79
N LYS A 190 10.59 9.90 7.48
CA LYS A 190 11.36 10.22 6.28
C LYS A 190 10.60 9.80 5.03
N GLY A 191 10.04 8.58 5.01
CA GLY A 191 9.21 8.08 3.91
C GLY A 191 7.95 8.92 3.68
N ASP A 192 7.32 9.45 4.73
CA ASP A 192 6.19 10.37 4.60
C ASP A 192 6.58 11.69 3.91
N ARG A 193 7.82 12.18 4.13
CA ARG A 193 8.35 13.40 3.50
C ARG A 193 8.83 13.17 2.07
N GLU A 194 9.47 12.03 1.83
CA GLU A 194 10.13 11.71 0.56
C GLU A 194 9.21 11.08 -0.46
N ARG A 195 7.93 10.82 -0.12
CA ARG A 195 6.95 10.42 -1.12
C ARG A 195 7.05 11.39 -2.28
N PRO A 196 7.53 10.93 -3.45
CA PRO A 196 7.63 11.81 -4.59
C PRO A 196 6.19 12.27 -4.79
N VAL A 197 5.95 13.58 -4.62
CA VAL A 197 4.85 14.21 -5.31
C VAL A 197 5.05 13.69 -6.71
N SER A 198 4.15 12.80 -7.15
CA SER A 198 4.19 12.26 -8.49
C SER A 198 4.07 13.50 -9.36
N ARG A 199 5.23 14.09 -9.68
CA ARG A 199 5.39 15.04 -10.74
C ARG A 199 5.07 14.13 -11.89
N ARG A 200 3.78 14.11 -12.27
CA ARG A 200 3.39 13.61 -13.58
C ARG A 200 4.48 14.13 -14.49
N PRO A 201 5.17 13.26 -15.26
CA PRO A 201 6.07 13.75 -16.28
C PRO A 201 5.31 14.87 -16.95
N ARG A 202 5.83 16.10 -16.82
CA ARG A 202 5.16 17.32 -17.28
C ARG A 202 4.71 16.94 -18.68
N PRO A 203 3.40 16.87 -18.96
CA PRO A 203 2.88 16.19 -20.14
C PRO A 203 3.78 16.64 -21.27
N GLU A 204 4.54 15.68 -21.80
CA GLU A 204 5.57 15.95 -22.79
C GLU A 204 4.86 16.83 -23.79
N ARG A 205 5.31 18.08 -23.91
CA ARG A 205 4.58 19.11 -24.64
C ARG A 205 4.47 18.53 -26.03
N TRP A 206 3.31 17.96 -26.36
CA TRP A 206 3.08 17.32 -27.64
C TRP A 206 3.63 18.31 -28.65
N PRO A 207 4.49 17.88 -29.59
CA PRO A 207 5.08 18.78 -30.57
C PRO A 207 3.94 19.64 -31.06
N GLU A 208 4.06 20.94 -30.76
CA GLU A 208 3.00 21.92 -30.95
C GLU A 208 2.57 21.69 -32.39
N ARG A 209 1.33 21.16 -32.59
CA ARG A 209 0.86 20.73 -33.90
C ARG A 209 1.28 21.84 -34.85
N GLU A 210 2.19 21.51 -35.77
CA GLU A 210 2.67 22.48 -36.74
C GLU A 210 1.40 23.11 -37.32
N PRO A 211 1.21 24.44 -37.18
CA PRO A 211 -0.07 25.07 -37.43
C PRO A 211 -0.52 24.59 -38.79
N GLU A 212 -1.64 23.84 -38.81
CA GLU A 212 -2.17 23.26 -40.03
C GLU A 212 -2.16 24.38 -41.06
N ARG A 213 -1.28 24.26 -42.07
CA ARG A 213 -1.23 25.20 -43.17
C ARG A 213 -2.65 25.24 -43.69
N ARG A 214 -3.35 26.34 -43.43
CA ARG A 214 -4.72 26.51 -43.91
C ARG A 214 -4.65 26.20 -45.39
N PRO A 215 -5.41 25.21 -45.90
CA PRO A 215 -5.44 24.96 -47.33
C PRO A 215 -5.73 26.30 -47.99
N ASP A 216 -4.89 26.68 -48.95
CA ASP A 216 -5.07 27.92 -49.71
C ASP A 216 -6.54 28.03 -50.07
N ARG A 217 -7.14 29.16 -49.65
CA ARG A 217 -8.54 29.44 -49.95
C ARG A 217 -8.70 29.24 -51.45
N ARG A 218 -9.49 28.23 -51.85
CA ARG A 218 -9.95 28.15 -53.23
C ARG A 218 -10.58 29.51 -53.55
N PRO A 219 -10.17 30.17 -54.65
CA PRO A 219 -10.80 31.42 -55.06
C PRO A 219 -12.30 31.20 -55.16
N ARG A 220 -13.07 32.19 -54.68
CA ARG A 220 -14.53 32.10 -54.76
C ARG A 220 -14.93 32.16 -56.24
N PRO A 221 -15.95 31.41 -56.68
CA PRO A 221 -16.42 31.44 -58.07
C PRO A 221 -16.80 32.84 -58.59
N ASP A 222 -17.07 33.77 -57.68
CA ASP A 222 -17.55 35.12 -57.98
C ASP A 222 -16.43 36.11 -58.37
N GLU A 223 -15.15 35.70 -58.31
CA GLU A 223 -13.99 36.50 -58.72
C GLU A 223 -13.56 36.26 -60.18
N LEU A 224 -14.34 35.51 -60.97
CA LEU A 224 -14.12 35.39 -62.40
C LEU A 224 -14.71 36.62 -63.11
N GLU A 225 -13.88 37.63 -63.33
CA GLU A 225 -14.23 38.78 -64.18
C GLU A 225 -14.70 38.31 -65.57
N PRO A 226 -15.74 38.94 -66.14
CA PRO A 226 -16.13 38.68 -67.52
C PRO A 226 -15.05 39.22 -68.45
N MET A 227 -14.35 38.31 -69.14
CA MET A 227 -13.56 38.66 -70.33
C MET A 227 -14.51 39.28 -71.37
N VAL A 228 -14.45 40.61 -71.47
CA VAL A 228 -15.11 41.40 -72.52
C VAL A 228 -14.43 41.07 -73.85
N ARG A 229 -15.26 40.84 -74.87
CA ARG A 229 -14.88 40.60 -76.26
C ARG A 229 -14.30 41.82 -76.94
#